data_AF-A0A5N6ZGQ5-F1
#
_entry.id   AF-A0A5N6ZGQ5-F1
#
_cell.length_a   1.000
_cell.length_b   1.000
_cell.length_c   1.000
_cell.angle_alpha   90.00
_cell.angle_beta   90.00
_cell.angle_gamma   90.00
#
_symmetry.space_group_name_H-M   'P 1'
#
loop_
_entity.id
_entity.type
_entity.pdbx_description
1 polymer ?
#
loop_
_entity_poly.entity_id
_entity_poly.type
_entity_poly.pdbx_seq_one_letter_code
_entity_poly.pdbx_strand_id
1 'polypeptide(L)'
;MAWRMHPSLPPHHCMKREGDKTQGPHGGNRPVFPACCPTHPSFINELSVLMARKEWTEDRAEMHYDAYWSGSDSPGRAMAADYGLSSPDPFLGNTARAPGRSFLVQSGSGFYLWNLVNDSVWRITHPTGKRAIIDEVVKSGPKGLTIEEVPVVGSE
;
A
#
# COMPACT_ATOMS: atom_id res chain seq x y z
N MET A 1 -47.34 11.53 19.90
CA MET A 1 -45.94 11.77 20.29
C MET A 1 -45.08 11.61 19.04
N ALA A 2 -44.77 12.66 18.29
CA ALA A 2 -43.71 13.65 18.49
C ALA A 2 -42.28 13.06 18.44
N TRP A 3 -41.62 13.22 17.30
CA TRP A 3 -40.15 13.20 17.17
C TRP A 3 -39.72 14.44 16.39
N ARG A 4 -38.83 15.24 16.98
CA ARG A 4 -38.17 16.41 16.39
C ARG A 4 -36.81 15.98 15.80
N MET A 5 -36.40 16.63 14.72
CA MET A 5 -35.06 16.52 14.13
C MET A 5 -33.99 17.14 15.04
N HIS A 6 -32.82 16.48 15.13
CA HIS A 6 -31.60 17.10 15.64
C HIS A 6 -30.77 17.66 14.46
N PRO A 7 -30.33 18.93 14.50
CA PRO A 7 -29.67 19.60 13.39
C PRO A 7 -28.16 19.33 13.42
N SER A 8 -27.71 18.23 12.80
CA SER A 8 -26.30 18.02 12.50
C SER A 8 -26.13 16.90 11.47
N LEU A 9 -26.52 17.19 10.22
CA LEU A 9 -26.11 16.45 9.04
C LEU A 9 -25.37 17.41 8.10
N PRO A 10 -24.25 16.96 7.52
CA PRO A 10 -23.92 17.25 6.13
C PRO A 10 -23.78 15.91 5.35
N PRO A 11 -23.57 15.90 4.03
CA PRO A 11 -24.65 15.77 3.08
C PRO A 11 -24.37 14.61 2.12
N HIS A 12 -24.99 13.45 2.32
CA HIS A 12 -25.16 12.49 1.23
C HIS A 12 -26.64 12.38 0.92
N HIS A 13 -27.10 13.45 0.26
CA HIS A 13 -28.27 13.47 -0.56
C HIS A 13 -28.39 12.17 -1.38
N CYS A 14 -29.41 11.38 -1.09
CA CYS A 14 -30.09 10.61 -2.12
C CYS A 14 -31.49 11.21 -2.24
N MET A 15 -31.65 12.13 -3.20
CA MET A 15 -32.94 12.71 -3.55
C MET A 15 -33.58 11.87 -4.66
N LYS A 16 -34.85 11.49 -4.45
CA LYS A 16 -35.99 11.48 -5.40
C LYS A 16 -37.03 10.47 -4.89
N ARG A 17 -38.34 10.59 -5.12
CA ARG A 17 -39.28 11.69 -5.44
C ARG A 17 -40.63 10.99 -5.21
N GLU A 18 -41.42 11.41 -4.22
CA GLU A 18 -42.78 10.85 -4.04
C GLU A 18 -43.76 11.51 -5.00
N GLY A 19 -44.64 10.68 -5.54
CA GLY A 19 -45.81 11.09 -6.32
C GLY A 19 -46.12 10.08 -7.42
N ASP A 20 -47.08 9.18 -7.21
CA ASP A 20 -48.42 9.34 -7.80
C ASP A 20 -49.37 8.25 -7.25
N LYS A 21 -50.67 8.52 -7.34
CA LYS A 21 -51.79 7.81 -6.73
C LYS A 21 -52.18 6.56 -7.53
N THR A 22 -53.09 5.78 -6.92
CA THR A 22 -53.99 4.76 -7.53
C THR A 22 -53.26 3.47 -7.97
N GLN A 23 -53.74 2.26 -7.70
CA GLN A 23 -55.04 1.69 -8.04
C GLN A 23 -55.18 0.26 -7.46
N GLY A 24 -56.40 -0.27 -7.48
CA GLY A 24 -56.72 -1.68 -7.21
C GLY A 24 -56.25 -2.68 -8.29
N PRO A 25 -56.88 -3.86 -8.40
CA PRO A 25 -56.20 -5.16 -8.50
C PRO A 25 -56.06 -5.73 -9.93
N HIS A 26 -55.28 -6.82 -10.03
CA HIS A 26 -55.01 -7.70 -11.19
C HIS A 26 -53.76 -7.40 -12.02
N GLY A 27 -53.03 -8.47 -12.34
CA GLY A 27 -52.08 -8.52 -13.45
C GLY A 27 -50.65 -8.78 -13.02
N GLY A 28 -50.12 -9.96 -13.38
CA GLY A 28 -48.82 -10.43 -12.95
C GLY A 28 -47.64 -9.59 -13.43
N ASN A 29 -46.63 -9.47 -12.56
CA ASN A 29 -45.23 -9.64 -12.89
C ASN A 29 -44.48 -9.74 -11.56
N ARG A 30 -43.78 -10.85 -11.32
CA ARG A 30 -42.95 -10.99 -10.11
C ARG A 30 -41.81 -9.97 -10.23
N PRO A 31 -41.63 -9.02 -9.31
CA PRO A 31 -40.36 -8.31 -9.22
C PRO A 31 -39.31 -9.35 -8.82
N VAL A 32 -38.37 -9.59 -9.73
CA VAL A 32 -37.08 -10.18 -9.37
C VAL A 32 -36.42 -9.14 -8.47
N PHE A 33 -36.60 -9.29 -7.16
CA PHE A 33 -35.78 -8.59 -6.19
C PHE A 33 -34.33 -8.98 -6.48
N PRO A 34 -33.42 -8.05 -6.81
CA PRO A 34 -32.02 -8.35 -6.64
C PRO A 34 -31.85 -8.62 -5.14
N ALA A 35 -31.49 -9.86 -4.82
CA ALA A 35 -31.07 -10.24 -3.49
C ALA A 35 -30.05 -9.19 -3.02
N CYS A 36 -30.36 -8.52 -1.91
CA CYS A 36 -29.34 -7.80 -1.15
C CYS A 36 -28.29 -8.83 -0.76
N CYS A 37 -27.22 -8.96 -1.57
CA CYS A 37 -26.08 -9.78 -1.23
C CYS A 37 -25.47 -9.23 0.06
N PRO A 38 -25.46 -10.00 1.16
CA PRO A 38 -24.67 -9.66 2.33
C PRO A 38 -23.29 -10.24 2.09
N THR A 39 -22.39 -9.50 1.44
CA THR A 39 -20.93 -9.74 1.47
C THR A 39 -20.23 -8.65 0.67
N HIS A 40 -19.93 -7.54 1.32
CA HIS A 40 -18.87 -6.65 0.86
C HIS A 40 -17.57 -7.23 1.45
N PRO A 41 -16.66 -7.85 0.67
CA PRO A 41 -15.42 -8.42 1.19
C PRO A 41 -14.39 -7.34 1.61
N SER A 42 -14.77 -6.08 1.61
CA SER A 42 -13.85 -4.94 1.72
C SER A 42 -13.26 -4.75 3.13
N PHE A 43 -13.96 -5.17 4.18
CA PHE A 43 -13.54 -4.82 5.55
C PHE A 43 -12.32 -5.63 6.05
N ILE A 44 -12.20 -6.91 5.67
CA ILE A 44 -11.07 -7.75 6.06
C ILE A 44 -9.82 -7.38 5.24
N ASN A 45 -10.01 -6.95 3.99
CA ASN A 45 -8.91 -6.50 3.13
C ASN A 45 -8.37 -5.13 3.58
N GLU A 46 -9.23 -4.22 4.05
CA GLU A 46 -8.83 -2.91 4.58
C GLU A 46 -8.00 -3.01 5.86
N LEU A 47 -8.41 -3.84 6.82
CA LEU A 47 -7.66 -4.03 8.06
C LEU A 47 -6.30 -4.70 7.83
N SER A 48 -6.22 -5.65 6.90
CA SER A 48 -4.96 -6.31 6.53
C SER A 48 -4.01 -5.34 5.83
N VAL A 49 -4.51 -4.51 4.91
CA VAL A 49 -3.74 -3.43 4.26
C VAL A 49 -3.30 -2.37 5.28
N LEU A 50 -4.15 -2.00 6.24
CA LEU A 50 -3.80 -1.08 7.32
C LEU A 50 -2.72 -1.65 8.26
N MET A 51 -2.76 -2.95 8.54
CA MET A 51 -1.74 -3.61 9.34
C MET A 51 -0.41 -3.79 8.59
N ALA A 52 -0.44 -4.08 7.29
CA ALA A 52 0.76 -4.12 6.45
C ALA A 52 1.37 -2.71 6.24
N ARG A 53 0.54 -1.65 6.12
CA ARG A 53 0.99 -0.25 6.21
C ARG A 53 1.63 0.09 7.56
N LYS A 54 1.30 -0.65 8.64
CA LYS A 54 1.96 -0.44 9.93
C LYS A 54 3.42 -0.91 9.91
N GLU A 55 3.76 -1.80 8.99
CA GLU A 55 5.11 -2.37 8.85
C GLU A 55 5.93 -1.68 7.76
N TRP A 56 5.30 -1.01 6.80
CA TRP A 56 5.95 -0.28 5.69
C TRP A 56 5.49 1.17 5.62
N THR A 57 6.44 2.09 5.54
CA THR A 57 6.19 3.54 5.58
C THR A 57 6.98 4.28 4.50
N GLU A 58 6.37 5.34 3.98
CA GLU A 58 7.03 6.34 3.12
C GLU A 58 7.58 7.51 3.96
N ASP A 59 7.26 7.56 5.26
CA ASP A 59 7.73 8.62 6.16
C ASP A 59 9.21 8.41 6.50
N ARG A 60 10.03 9.43 6.19
CA ARG A 60 11.48 9.44 6.41
C ARG A 60 11.86 9.34 7.89
N ALA A 61 11.07 9.90 8.80
CA ALA A 61 11.34 9.80 10.22
C ALA A 61 11.08 8.38 10.72
N GLU A 62 9.99 7.76 10.29
CA GLU A 62 9.61 6.40 10.72
C GLU A 62 10.52 5.31 10.16
N MET A 63 11.08 5.52 8.96
CA MET A 63 12.08 4.62 8.36
C MET A 63 13.51 4.86 8.89
N HIS A 64 13.69 5.78 9.85
CA HIS A 64 15.01 6.18 10.36
C HIS A 64 15.98 6.64 9.26
N TYR A 65 15.50 7.48 8.33
CA TYR A 65 16.28 7.97 7.19
C TYR A 65 17.64 8.53 7.63
N ASP A 66 17.70 9.30 8.72
CA ASP A 66 18.94 9.92 9.17
C ASP A 66 20.01 8.89 9.55
N ALA A 67 19.61 7.78 10.18
CA ALA A 67 20.54 6.73 10.58
C ALA A 67 21.09 5.92 9.39
N TYR A 68 20.31 5.80 8.31
CA TYR A 68 20.62 4.89 7.21
C TYR A 68 21.08 5.57 5.93
N TRP A 69 20.69 6.83 5.70
CA TRP A 69 20.78 7.46 4.37
C TRP A 69 21.30 8.91 4.35
N SER A 70 21.35 9.61 5.48
CA SER A 70 21.67 11.05 5.51
C SER A 70 23.16 11.39 5.36
N GLY A 71 24.06 10.52 5.83
CA GLY A 71 25.52 10.73 5.78
C GLY A 71 26.17 10.11 4.55
N SER A 72 27.35 10.60 4.14
CA SER A 72 28.15 9.99 3.07
C SER A 72 28.54 8.55 3.38
N ASP A 73 28.80 8.28 4.66
CA ASP A 73 29.26 6.98 5.17
C ASP A 73 28.11 6.21 5.83
N SER A 74 26.86 6.61 5.53
CA SER A 74 25.71 5.92 6.10
C SER A 74 25.59 4.50 5.53
N PRO A 75 25.03 3.54 6.28
CA PRO A 75 24.95 2.15 5.83
C PRO A 75 24.32 1.97 4.45
N GLY A 76 23.24 2.71 4.15
CA GLY A 76 22.59 2.65 2.83
C GLY A 76 23.44 3.23 1.70
N ARG A 77 24.32 4.20 1.99
CA ARG A 77 25.28 4.74 1.01
C ARG A 77 26.44 3.79 0.76
N ALA A 78 26.96 3.17 1.83
CA ALA A 78 27.99 2.14 1.72
C ALA A 78 27.49 0.96 0.88
N MET A 79 26.32 0.41 1.22
CA MET A 79 25.66 -0.63 0.42
C MET A 79 25.49 -0.20 -1.04
N ALA A 80 25.00 1.03 -1.28
CA ALA A 80 24.81 1.48 -2.65
C ALA A 80 26.13 1.53 -3.44
N ALA A 81 27.24 1.89 -2.80
CA ALA A 81 28.56 1.84 -3.43
C ALA A 81 28.99 0.40 -3.77
N ASP A 82 28.82 -0.53 -2.83
CA ASP A 82 29.21 -1.94 -2.99
C ASP A 82 28.46 -2.63 -4.15
N TYR A 83 27.21 -2.24 -4.39
CA TYR A 83 26.37 -2.76 -5.48
C TYR A 83 26.36 -1.87 -6.73
N GLY A 84 27.18 -0.82 -6.80
CA GLY A 84 27.26 0.08 -7.95
C GLY A 84 26.00 0.90 -8.21
N LEU A 85 25.16 1.09 -7.20
CA LEU A 85 23.93 1.89 -7.27
C LEU A 85 24.26 3.38 -7.20
N SER A 86 24.08 4.08 -8.32
CA SER A 86 24.27 5.53 -8.38
C SER A 86 23.06 6.29 -7.84
N SER A 87 23.30 7.29 -6.99
CA SER A 87 22.28 8.17 -6.39
C SER A 87 21.07 7.43 -5.81
N PRO A 88 21.27 6.56 -4.80
CA PRO A 88 20.16 5.84 -4.18
C PRO A 88 19.16 6.79 -3.51
N ASP A 89 17.87 6.61 -3.82
CA ASP A 89 16.75 7.29 -3.16
C ASP A 89 15.83 6.25 -2.51
N PRO A 90 15.90 6.07 -1.17
CA PRO A 90 14.98 5.20 -0.47
C PRO A 90 13.59 5.83 -0.44
N PHE A 91 12.59 5.07 -0.87
CA PHE A 91 11.23 5.59 -1.00
C PHE A 91 10.17 4.83 -0.19
N LEU A 92 10.49 3.63 0.25
CA LEU A 92 9.66 2.86 1.16
C LEU A 92 10.59 2.09 2.09
N GLY A 93 10.29 2.04 3.37
CA GLY A 93 11.09 1.28 4.32
C GLY A 93 10.22 0.65 5.38
N ASN A 94 10.77 -0.32 6.08
CA ASN A 94 10.11 -0.85 7.25
C ASN A 94 10.07 0.18 8.39
N THR A 95 8.97 0.18 9.16
CA THR A 95 8.90 0.97 10.39
C THR A 95 9.86 0.40 11.44
N ALA A 96 10.21 1.22 12.43
CA ALA A 96 11.05 0.82 13.58
C ALA A 96 10.59 -0.45 14.31
N ARG A 97 9.31 -0.81 14.20
CA ARG A 97 8.67 -1.94 14.88
C ARG A 97 8.76 -3.25 14.10
N ALA A 98 9.12 -3.23 12.82
CA ALA A 98 9.12 -4.42 12.00
C ALA A 98 10.41 -5.25 12.22
N PRO A 99 10.29 -6.57 12.42
CA PRO A 99 11.44 -7.47 12.42
C PRO A 99 11.92 -7.68 10.97
N GLY A 100 13.21 -7.42 10.70
CA GLY A 100 13.81 -7.67 9.37
C GLY A 100 13.94 -6.45 8.44
N ARG A 101 14.26 -5.29 9.03
CA ARG A 101 14.45 -3.97 8.37
C ARG A 101 14.88 -4.11 6.91
N SER A 102 13.99 -3.72 6.02
CA SER A 102 14.23 -3.68 4.58
C SER A 102 13.86 -2.31 4.02
N PHE A 103 14.53 -1.92 2.94
CA PHE A 103 14.29 -0.67 2.22
C PHE A 103 14.07 -0.94 0.74
N LEU A 104 13.11 -0.24 0.16
CA LEU A 104 12.97 -0.10 -1.28
C LEU A 104 13.66 1.17 -1.73
N VAL A 105 14.57 1.01 -2.67
CA VAL A 105 15.49 2.04 -3.14
C VAL A 105 15.33 2.20 -4.63
N GLN A 106 15.22 3.43 -5.09
CA GLN A 106 15.33 3.76 -6.50
C GLN A 106 16.78 4.17 -6.80
N SER A 107 17.35 3.62 -7.86
CA SER A 107 18.65 4.05 -8.37
C SER A 107 18.61 4.03 -9.89
N GLY A 108 18.90 5.18 -10.51
CA GLY A 108 18.68 5.39 -11.94
C GLY A 108 17.24 5.08 -12.35
N SER A 109 17.08 4.16 -13.31
CA SER A 109 15.78 3.65 -13.78
C SER A 109 15.31 2.39 -13.07
N GLY A 110 16.13 1.84 -12.17
CA GLY A 110 15.87 0.59 -11.46
C GLY A 110 15.26 0.79 -10.07
N PHE A 111 14.59 -0.26 -9.60
CA PHE A 111 14.10 -0.37 -8.24
C PHE A 111 14.76 -1.58 -7.58
N TYR A 112 15.11 -1.44 -6.32
CA TYR A 112 15.89 -2.41 -5.57
C TYR A 112 15.27 -2.61 -4.19
N LEU A 113 15.34 -3.84 -3.70
CA LEU A 113 15.05 -4.21 -2.32
C LEU A 113 16.37 -4.48 -1.63
N TRP A 114 16.65 -3.75 -0.56
CA TRP A 114 17.77 -4.02 0.34
C TRP A 114 17.23 -4.60 1.64
N ASN A 115 17.77 -5.75 2.05
CA ASN A 115 17.47 -6.36 3.34
C ASN A 115 18.69 -6.26 4.25
N LEU A 116 18.53 -5.61 5.40
CA LEU A 116 19.64 -5.36 6.32
C LEU A 116 20.09 -6.61 7.06
N VAL A 117 19.27 -7.65 7.15
CA VAL A 117 19.59 -8.85 7.95
C VAL A 117 20.69 -9.67 7.29
N ASN A 118 20.65 -9.78 5.97
CA ASN A 118 21.62 -10.53 5.17
C ASN A 118 22.45 -9.62 4.24
N ASP A 119 22.29 -8.30 4.40
CA ASP A 119 22.91 -7.25 3.60
C ASP A 119 22.83 -7.46 2.08
N SER A 120 21.76 -8.13 1.63
CA SER A 120 21.59 -8.49 0.23
C SER A 120 20.72 -7.47 -0.49
N VAL A 121 21.06 -7.22 -1.75
CA VAL A 121 20.32 -6.33 -2.64
C VAL A 121 19.75 -7.15 -3.79
N TRP A 122 18.45 -7.02 -4.00
CA TRP A 122 17.77 -7.61 -5.15
C TRP A 122 17.14 -6.51 -6.01
N ARG A 123 17.31 -6.64 -7.32
CA ARG A 123 16.63 -5.81 -8.30
C ARG A 123 15.20 -6.29 -8.47
N ILE A 124 14.26 -5.37 -8.44
CA ILE A 124 12.85 -5.64 -8.69
C ILE A 124 12.62 -5.60 -10.19
N THR A 125 12.18 -6.72 -10.75
CA THR A 125 11.84 -6.83 -12.18
C THR A 125 10.35 -6.66 -12.42
N HIS A 126 9.51 -7.10 -11.47
CA HIS A 126 8.06 -6.87 -11.50
C HIS A 126 7.46 -6.67 -10.09
N PRO A 127 6.42 -5.82 -9.95
CA PRO A 127 5.88 -4.93 -10.98
C PRO A 127 6.85 -3.79 -11.35
N THR A 128 6.65 -3.19 -12.52
CA THR A 128 7.45 -2.03 -12.94
C THR A 128 6.80 -0.74 -12.43
N GLY A 129 7.61 0.16 -11.86
CA GLY A 129 7.16 1.47 -11.42
C GLY A 129 6.88 1.58 -9.92
N LYS A 130 7.29 2.71 -9.35
CA LYS A 130 7.29 3.01 -7.93
C LYS A 130 5.96 2.74 -7.23
N ARG A 131 4.84 3.25 -7.78
CA ARG A 131 3.51 3.11 -7.16
C ARG A 131 3.05 1.65 -7.13
N ALA A 132 3.19 0.93 -8.25
CA ALA A 132 2.79 -0.48 -8.32
C ALA A 132 3.60 -1.35 -7.35
N ILE A 133 4.89 -1.04 -7.19
CA ILE A 133 5.76 -1.70 -6.20
C ILE A 133 5.27 -1.42 -4.78
N ILE A 134 4.99 -0.15 -4.44
CA ILE A 134 4.46 0.21 -3.11
C ILE A 134 3.14 -0.53 -2.84
N ASP A 135 2.21 -0.50 -3.79
CA ASP A 135 0.90 -1.13 -3.64
C ASP A 135 1.03 -2.65 -3.43
N GLU A 136 1.92 -3.31 -4.18
CA GLU A 136 2.16 -4.75 -4.03
C GLU A 136 2.80 -5.06 -2.67
N VAL A 137 3.83 -4.32 -2.25
CA VAL A 137 4.48 -4.54 -0.95
C VAL A 137 3.53 -4.27 0.21
N VAL A 138 2.70 -3.24 0.12
CA VAL A 138 1.69 -2.95 1.14
C VAL A 138 0.60 -4.02 1.17
N LYS A 139 0.31 -4.68 0.04
CA LYS A 139 -0.74 -5.71 -0.05
C LYS A 139 -0.26 -7.09 0.39
N SER A 140 0.93 -7.51 -0.04
CA SER A 140 1.41 -8.89 0.07
C SER A 140 2.82 -9.00 0.66
N GLY A 141 3.42 -7.87 1.04
CA GLY A 141 4.82 -7.80 1.49
C GLY A 141 5.80 -7.97 0.33
N PRO A 142 7.10 -8.10 0.62
CA PRO A 142 8.13 -8.27 -0.40
C PRO A 142 7.99 -9.59 -1.19
N LYS A 143 7.21 -10.55 -0.69
CA LYS A 143 6.92 -11.83 -1.38
C LYS A 143 6.10 -11.66 -2.67
N GLY A 144 5.39 -10.54 -2.83
CA GLY A 144 4.66 -10.22 -4.07
C GLY A 144 5.55 -9.69 -5.19
N LEU A 145 6.82 -9.38 -4.90
CA LEU A 145 7.76 -8.86 -5.88
C LEU A 145 8.45 -10.01 -6.62
N THR A 146 8.63 -9.83 -7.93
CA THR A 146 9.60 -10.62 -8.69
C THR A 146 10.94 -9.91 -8.63
N ILE A 147 11.94 -10.62 -8.12
CA ILE A 147 13.26 -10.05 -7.82
C ILE A 147 14.38 -10.92 -8.40
N GLU A 148 15.48 -10.26 -8.75
CA GLU A 148 16.74 -10.88 -9.19
C GLU A 148 17.87 -10.41 -8.29
N GLU A 149 18.75 -11.31 -7.85
CA GLU A 149 19.89 -10.95 -7.01
C GLU A 149 20.92 -10.11 -7.79
N VAL A 150 21.40 -9.04 -7.17
CA VAL A 150 22.44 -8.18 -7.75
C VAL A 150 23.79 -8.66 -7.22
N PRO A 151 24.78 -8.95 -8.07
CA PRO A 151 26.12 -9.26 -7.60
C PRO A 151 26.81 -8.01 -7.03
N VAL A 152 27.67 -8.20 -6.04
CA VAL A 152 28.52 -7.13 -5.49
C VAL A 152 29.58 -6.76 -6.53
N VAL A 153 29.81 -5.46 -6.73
CA VAL A 153 30.71 -4.94 -7.79
C VAL A 153 32.20 -5.10 -7.40
N GLY A 154 32.50 -5.41 -6.14
CA GLY A 154 33.86 -5.45 -5.58
C GLY A 154 34.43 -6.84 -5.23
N SER A 155 33.91 -7.95 -5.76
CA SER A 155 34.50 -9.28 -5.56
C SER A 155 35.39 -9.71 -6.73
N GLU A 156 36.55 -9.05 -6.89
CA GLU A 156 37.70 -9.55 -7.67
C GLU A 156 39.00 -9.39 -6.88
#